data_AF-A0A2D9N8Z6-F1
#
_entry.id   AF-A0A2D9N8Z6-F1
#
_cell.length_a   1.000
_cell.length_b   1.000
_cell.length_c   1.000
_cell.angle_alpha   90.00
_cell.angle_beta   90.00
_cell.angle_gamma   90.00
#
_symmetry.space_group_name_H-M   'P 1'
#
loop_
_entity.id
_entity.type
_entity.pdbx_description
1 polymer ?
#
loop_
_entity_poly.entity_id
_entity_poly.type
_entity_poly.pdbx_seq_one_letter_code
_entity_poly.pdbx_strand_id
1 'polypeptide(L)'
;MKHIDKMIKYNGLTGLKTSFEDEGASHRDVNDILNICNKKELYSTVKIGGCEAKTNTLTCIDSDVNAIVAPMVETPYAFKKFKMMCKEVFKDKLHLCDFYVNIETKTAIKNLDEILVLNEGFLKGLVFGRSDIVGSLSLPKDSVDDDEVFNLIQPALKLAKENNLTTALGGNLTSKSESFIMKLFNNGLLDKIETRLAICTLNDLKDDYNSFIDNAIELEKLVLQKRIDRLEREVSPWKSRYRGIDCRTSFAAAAEKSEKNAVAIDFDNVIHAMDKGFHDGTIYGNPVPNCARALEIISKKYDIIVYSCKLNPKRPLIHNKTGKELITEWLLKNDLMKFIRSIEFGKPNAIAYIDDKSIRFSTWEKCLENLKDLELL
;
A
#
# COMPACT_ATOMS: atom_id res chain seq x y z
N MET A 1 10.93 -20.69 9.72
CA MET A 1 10.95 -21.93 10.52
C MET A 1 12.07 -21.94 11.55
N LYS A 2 13.36 -21.93 11.18
CA LYS A 2 14.48 -21.90 12.15
C LYS A 2 14.41 -20.77 13.19
N HIS A 3 13.94 -19.58 12.78
CA HIS A 3 13.74 -18.44 13.69
C HIS A 3 12.72 -18.73 14.80
N ILE A 4 11.58 -19.33 14.43
CA ILE A 4 10.53 -19.72 15.38
C ILE A 4 11.05 -20.79 16.34
N ASP A 5 11.79 -21.77 15.84
CA ASP A 5 12.39 -22.81 16.69
C ASP A 5 13.33 -22.23 17.77
N LYS A 6 14.11 -21.20 17.40
CA LYS A 6 14.93 -20.45 18.36
C LYS A 6 14.06 -19.77 19.40
N MET A 7 13.01 -19.06 18.98
CA MET A 7 12.12 -18.35 19.89
C MET A 7 11.38 -19.28 20.86
N ILE A 8 10.92 -20.44 20.39
CA ILE A 8 10.30 -21.47 21.26
C ILE A 8 11.29 -21.91 22.33
N LYS A 9 12.54 -22.21 21.92
CA LYS A 9 13.53 -22.79 22.81
C LYS A 9 14.04 -21.83 23.88
N TYR A 10 14.19 -20.55 23.53
CA TYR A 10 14.92 -19.56 24.32
C TYR A 10 14.09 -18.36 24.78
N ASN A 11 13.06 -17.97 24.01
CA ASN A 11 12.30 -16.75 24.25
C ASN A 11 10.86 -17.00 24.75
N GLY A 12 10.55 -18.19 25.26
CA GLY A 12 9.23 -18.52 25.80
C GLY A 12 8.08 -18.38 24.79
N LEU A 13 8.35 -18.46 23.48
CA LEU A 13 7.30 -18.33 22.46
C LEU A 13 6.33 -19.52 22.57
N THR A 14 5.08 -19.21 22.89
CA THR A 14 4.03 -20.21 23.11
C THR A 14 2.88 -20.10 22.11
N GLY A 15 2.74 -18.96 21.45
CA GLY A 15 1.65 -18.75 20.51
C GLY A 15 1.91 -17.62 19.52
N LEU A 16 1.08 -17.61 18.49
CA LEU A 16 0.99 -16.51 17.53
C LEU A 16 -0.43 -15.95 17.53
N LYS A 17 -0.51 -14.65 17.28
CA LYS A 17 -1.74 -13.87 17.22
C LYS A 17 -1.90 -13.24 15.84
N THR A 18 -3.12 -13.18 15.36
CA THR A 18 -3.51 -12.30 14.25
C THR A 18 -4.83 -11.62 14.58
N SER A 19 -5.17 -10.57 13.85
CA SER A 19 -6.21 -9.66 14.28
C SER A 19 -7.06 -9.14 13.12
N PHE A 20 -8.36 -9.36 13.23
CA PHE A 20 -9.32 -8.72 12.32
C PHE A 20 -9.47 -7.23 12.59
N GLU A 21 -9.25 -6.79 13.83
CA GLU A 21 -9.52 -5.44 14.29
C GLU A 21 -8.47 -4.42 13.83
N ASP A 22 -7.19 -4.67 14.14
CA ASP A 22 -6.11 -3.69 13.96
C ASP A 22 -5.27 -3.95 12.69
N GLU A 23 -5.11 -5.21 12.26
CA GLU A 23 -4.39 -5.57 11.03
C GLU A 23 -5.27 -5.60 9.77
N GLY A 24 -6.60 -5.58 9.95
CA GLY A 24 -7.54 -5.91 8.90
C GLY A 24 -7.23 -7.27 8.27
N ALA A 25 -6.95 -8.28 9.09
CA ALA A 25 -6.62 -9.62 8.62
C ALA A 25 -7.76 -10.21 7.80
N SER A 26 -7.42 -10.93 6.74
CA SER A 26 -8.35 -11.74 5.97
C SER A 26 -8.39 -13.18 6.50
N HIS A 27 -9.38 -13.97 6.10
CA HIS A 27 -9.40 -15.42 6.40
C HIS A 27 -8.11 -16.14 5.94
N ARG A 28 -7.47 -15.64 4.87
CA ARG A 28 -6.20 -16.21 4.38
C ARG A 28 -5.01 -15.87 5.28
N ASP A 29 -5.04 -14.70 5.92
CA ASP A 29 -4.02 -14.32 6.90
C ASP A 29 -4.13 -15.21 8.16
N VAL A 30 -5.36 -15.46 8.62
CA VAL A 30 -5.62 -16.43 9.72
C VAL A 30 -5.08 -17.82 9.38
N ASN A 31 -5.39 -18.32 8.18
CA ASN A 31 -4.88 -19.63 7.73
C ASN A 31 -3.35 -19.68 7.64
N ASP A 32 -2.70 -18.58 7.26
CA ASP A 32 -1.24 -18.54 7.21
C ASP A 32 -0.60 -18.64 8.61
N ILE A 33 -1.20 -18.00 9.62
CA ILE A 33 -0.77 -18.13 11.00
C ILE A 33 -1.06 -19.52 11.54
N LEU A 34 -2.27 -20.05 11.31
CA LEU A 34 -2.63 -21.42 11.73
C LEU A 34 -1.68 -22.47 11.15
N ASN A 35 -1.30 -22.34 9.89
CA ASN A 35 -0.32 -23.24 9.27
C ASN A 35 1.05 -23.21 9.95
N ILE A 36 1.46 -22.05 10.48
CA ILE A 36 2.70 -21.93 11.25
C ILE A 36 2.50 -22.57 12.62
N CYS A 37 1.39 -22.25 13.29
CA CYS A 37 1.08 -22.78 14.62
C CYS A 37 1.00 -24.30 14.63
N ASN A 38 0.23 -24.91 13.72
CA ASN A 38 0.05 -26.35 13.64
C ASN A 38 1.37 -27.09 13.36
N LYS A 39 2.26 -26.52 12.54
CA LYS A 39 3.58 -27.12 12.26
C LYS A 39 4.57 -27.01 13.41
N LYS A 40 4.33 -26.10 14.34
CA LYS A 40 5.22 -25.78 15.47
C LYS A 40 4.60 -26.08 16.82
N GLU A 41 3.41 -26.66 16.83
CA GLU A 41 2.63 -26.94 18.05
C GLU A 41 2.46 -25.69 18.93
N LEU A 42 2.29 -24.53 18.28
CA LEU A 42 2.04 -23.25 18.96
C LEU A 42 0.55 -23.00 19.10
N TYR A 43 0.18 -22.23 20.12
CA TYR A 43 -1.17 -21.73 20.29
C TYR A 43 -1.52 -20.69 19.22
N SER A 44 -2.70 -20.80 18.62
CA SER A 44 -3.25 -19.82 17.68
C SER A 44 -4.30 -18.96 18.37
N THR A 45 -4.08 -17.65 18.36
CA THR A 45 -4.99 -16.67 18.95
C THR A 45 -5.50 -15.71 17.87
N VAL A 46 -6.80 -15.44 17.86
CA VAL A 46 -7.40 -14.45 16.96
C VAL A 46 -8.07 -13.34 17.74
N LYS A 47 -7.66 -12.10 17.49
CA LYS A 47 -8.38 -10.91 17.95
C LYS A 47 -9.51 -10.60 16.96
N ILE A 48 -10.75 -10.70 17.39
CA ILE A 48 -11.92 -10.47 16.52
C ILE A 48 -12.19 -8.97 16.36
N GLY A 49 -12.92 -8.55 15.33
CA GLY A 49 -13.14 -7.12 15.02
C GLY A 49 -14.03 -6.35 16.01
N GLY A 50 -14.57 -7.01 17.03
CA GLY A 50 -15.47 -6.42 18.02
C GLY A 50 -16.13 -7.47 18.91
N CYS A 51 -16.70 -7.06 20.03
CA CYS A 51 -17.32 -7.96 21.01
C CYS A 51 -18.50 -8.79 20.46
N GLU A 52 -19.12 -8.39 19.34
CA GLU A 52 -20.18 -9.14 18.66
C GLU A 52 -19.83 -9.47 17.19
N ALA A 53 -18.55 -9.64 16.86
CA ALA A 53 -18.10 -9.95 15.51
C ALA A 53 -18.39 -11.43 15.11
N LYS A 54 -19.66 -11.73 14.82
CA LYS A 54 -20.14 -13.11 14.55
C LYS A 54 -19.46 -13.78 13.35
N THR A 55 -19.24 -13.05 12.26
CA THR A 55 -18.54 -13.58 11.07
C THR A 55 -17.09 -13.98 11.39
N ASN A 56 -16.39 -13.17 12.19
CA ASN A 56 -15.03 -13.52 12.63
C ASN A 56 -15.06 -14.75 13.55
N THR A 57 -16.04 -14.83 14.45
CA THR A 57 -16.21 -15.97 15.36
C THR A 57 -16.51 -17.27 14.60
N LEU A 58 -17.36 -17.20 13.55
CA LEU A 58 -17.61 -18.34 12.64
C LEU A 58 -16.33 -18.78 11.92
N THR A 59 -15.51 -17.82 11.45
CA THR A 59 -14.22 -18.15 10.86
C THR A 59 -13.31 -18.88 11.85
N CYS A 60 -13.28 -18.41 13.09
CA CYS A 60 -12.44 -18.96 14.14
C CYS A 60 -12.80 -20.42 14.44
N ILE A 61 -14.09 -20.74 14.58
CA ILE A 61 -14.53 -22.12 14.77
C ILE A 61 -14.32 -22.99 13.53
N ASP A 62 -14.53 -22.46 12.32
CA ASP A 62 -14.31 -23.22 11.08
C ASP A 62 -12.82 -23.52 10.83
N SER A 63 -11.93 -22.77 11.46
CA SER A 63 -10.48 -22.91 11.32
C SER A 63 -9.81 -23.55 12.55
N ASP A 64 -10.60 -24.04 13.51
CA ASP A 64 -10.15 -24.67 14.76
C ASP A 64 -9.07 -23.85 15.51
N VAL A 65 -9.27 -22.51 15.59
CA VAL A 65 -8.34 -21.65 16.35
C VAL A 65 -8.39 -21.98 17.84
N ASN A 66 -7.27 -21.82 18.54
CA ASN A 66 -7.20 -22.20 19.94
C ASN A 66 -7.79 -21.14 20.89
N ALA A 67 -7.69 -19.86 20.54
CA ALA A 67 -8.20 -18.77 21.35
C ALA A 67 -8.81 -17.62 20.55
N ILE A 68 -9.82 -17.00 21.16
CA ILE A 68 -10.43 -15.75 20.70
C ILE A 68 -10.23 -14.67 21.76
N VAL A 69 -9.79 -13.49 21.32
CA VAL A 69 -9.70 -12.27 22.14
C VAL A 69 -10.72 -11.25 21.62
N ALA A 70 -11.65 -10.83 22.48
CA ALA A 70 -12.60 -9.77 22.15
C ALA A 70 -12.07 -8.39 22.56
N PRO A 71 -11.99 -7.43 21.62
CA PRO A 71 -11.67 -6.04 21.96
C PRO A 71 -12.89 -5.25 22.40
N MET A 72 -12.63 -4.06 22.96
CA MET A 72 -13.61 -3.03 23.28
C MET A 72 -14.76 -3.54 24.17
N VAL A 73 -14.48 -4.48 25.07
CA VAL A 73 -15.45 -4.95 26.08
C VAL A 73 -15.36 -4.04 27.30
N GLU A 74 -16.00 -2.88 27.20
CA GLU A 74 -15.89 -1.84 28.23
C GLU A 74 -17.01 -1.88 29.28
N THR A 75 -18.07 -2.66 29.04
CA THR A 75 -19.25 -2.72 29.91
C THR A 75 -19.71 -4.16 30.14
N PRO A 76 -20.45 -4.43 31.25
CA PRO A 76 -21.06 -5.74 31.48
C PRO A 76 -22.00 -6.16 30.35
N TYR A 77 -22.68 -5.20 29.69
CA TYR A 77 -23.54 -5.48 28.55
C TYR A 77 -22.75 -5.94 27.32
N ALA A 78 -21.63 -5.28 26.99
CA ALA A 78 -20.74 -5.71 25.91
C ALA A 78 -20.20 -7.12 26.17
N PHE A 79 -19.79 -7.41 27.41
CA PHE A 79 -19.34 -8.74 27.80
C PHE A 79 -20.45 -9.80 27.65
N LYS A 80 -21.67 -9.48 28.09
CA LYS A 80 -22.84 -10.36 27.91
C LYS A 80 -23.06 -10.69 26.43
N LYS A 81 -22.95 -9.70 25.54
CA LYS A 81 -23.11 -9.88 24.09
C LYS A 81 -22.02 -10.78 23.51
N PHE A 82 -20.77 -10.57 23.92
CA PHE A 82 -19.65 -11.45 23.56
C PHE A 82 -19.87 -12.90 24.00
N LYS A 83 -20.20 -13.12 25.27
CA LYS A 83 -20.48 -14.45 25.83
C LYS A 83 -21.66 -15.12 25.13
N MET A 84 -22.74 -14.40 24.85
CA MET A 84 -23.90 -14.92 24.12
C MET A 84 -23.55 -15.33 22.69
N MET A 85 -22.83 -14.48 21.95
CA MET A 85 -22.38 -14.79 20.60
C MET A 85 -21.51 -16.06 20.57
N CYS A 86 -20.53 -16.18 21.48
CA CYS A 86 -19.67 -17.36 21.53
C CYS A 86 -20.46 -18.62 21.84
N LYS A 87 -21.39 -18.58 22.81
CA LYS A 87 -22.29 -19.71 23.11
C LYS A 87 -23.17 -20.10 21.92
N GLU A 88 -23.68 -19.13 21.15
CA GLU A 88 -24.51 -19.39 19.98
C GLU A 88 -23.72 -20.05 18.84
N VAL A 89 -22.50 -19.55 18.57
CA VAL A 89 -21.65 -20.02 17.47
C VAL A 89 -21.01 -21.37 17.80
N PHE A 90 -20.43 -21.52 18.99
CA PHE A 90 -19.72 -22.74 19.38
C PHE A 90 -20.62 -23.84 19.91
N LYS A 91 -21.77 -23.51 20.52
CA LYS A 91 -22.71 -24.49 21.08
C LYS A 91 -21.99 -25.51 21.99
N ASP A 92 -22.02 -26.79 21.64
CA ASP A 92 -21.37 -27.90 22.33
C ASP A 92 -19.83 -27.87 22.21
N LYS A 93 -19.28 -27.18 21.22
CA LYS A 93 -17.84 -27.02 20.99
C LYS A 93 -17.20 -25.89 21.79
N LEU A 94 -17.91 -25.26 22.73
CA LEU A 94 -17.40 -24.12 23.50
C LEU A 94 -16.09 -24.47 24.25
N HIS A 95 -15.95 -25.72 24.68
CA HIS A 95 -14.77 -26.21 25.40
C HIS A 95 -13.51 -26.38 24.53
N LEU A 96 -13.62 -26.25 23.20
CA LEU A 96 -12.49 -26.39 22.28
C LEU A 96 -11.73 -25.08 22.04
N CYS A 97 -12.25 -23.96 22.53
CA CYS A 97 -11.65 -22.64 22.34
C CYS A 97 -11.54 -21.92 23.69
N ASP A 98 -10.39 -21.29 23.94
CA ASP A 98 -10.23 -20.37 25.06
C ASP A 98 -10.76 -18.98 24.70
N PHE A 99 -11.46 -18.35 25.64
CA PHE A 99 -11.99 -17.00 25.44
C PHE A 99 -11.29 -16.01 26.35
N TYR A 100 -10.92 -14.88 25.75
CA TYR A 100 -10.25 -13.77 26.39
C TYR A 100 -10.96 -12.47 26.09
N VAL A 101 -10.83 -11.51 27.01
CA VAL A 101 -11.23 -10.12 26.79
C VAL A 101 -9.98 -9.25 26.81
N ASN A 102 -9.88 -8.32 25.87
CA ASN A 102 -8.87 -7.27 25.91
C ASN A 102 -9.39 -6.06 26.70
N ILE A 103 -8.71 -5.73 27.78
CA ILE A 103 -8.95 -4.56 28.63
C ILE A 103 -8.12 -3.42 28.06
N GLU A 104 -8.79 -2.48 27.39
CA GLU A 104 -8.16 -1.46 26.55
C GLU A 104 -8.40 -0.03 27.03
N THR A 105 -9.27 0.19 28.01
CA THR A 105 -9.60 1.55 28.45
C THR A 105 -9.77 1.66 29.95
N LYS A 106 -9.65 2.89 30.46
CA LYS A 106 -10.00 3.22 31.86
C LYS A 106 -11.46 2.85 32.20
N THR A 107 -12.35 2.89 31.21
CA THR A 107 -13.76 2.50 31.38
C THR A 107 -13.88 1.00 31.61
N ALA A 108 -13.18 0.19 30.80
CA ALA A 108 -13.14 -1.26 30.98
C ALA A 108 -12.56 -1.64 32.35
N ILE A 109 -11.48 -0.97 32.78
CA ILE A 109 -10.88 -1.17 34.11
C ILE A 109 -11.89 -0.84 35.22
N LYS A 110 -12.58 0.31 35.13
CA LYS A 110 -13.58 0.74 36.11
C LYS A 110 -14.74 -0.25 36.25
N ASN A 111 -15.16 -0.86 35.14
CA ASN A 111 -16.29 -1.79 35.10
C ASN A 111 -15.87 -3.27 35.26
N LEU A 112 -14.59 -3.54 35.54
CA LEU A 112 -14.05 -4.89 35.49
C LEU A 112 -14.70 -5.82 36.52
N ASP A 113 -14.94 -5.36 37.74
CA ASP A 113 -15.66 -6.13 38.77
C ASP A 113 -17.02 -6.61 38.27
N GLU A 114 -17.83 -5.70 37.72
CA GLU A 114 -19.17 -6.02 37.20
C GLU A 114 -19.11 -6.97 35.97
N ILE A 115 -18.09 -6.83 35.14
CA ILE A 115 -17.84 -7.75 34.01
C ILE A 115 -17.50 -9.15 34.53
N LEU A 116 -16.63 -9.25 35.53
CA LEU A 116 -16.17 -10.54 36.07
C LEU A 116 -17.25 -11.28 36.85
N VAL A 117 -18.19 -10.57 37.49
CA VAL A 117 -19.40 -11.18 38.06
C VAL A 117 -20.18 -11.99 37.01
N LEU A 118 -20.24 -11.51 35.76
CA LEU A 118 -20.94 -12.20 34.68
C LEU A 118 -20.12 -13.34 34.04
N ASN A 119 -18.84 -13.48 34.39
CA ASN A 119 -17.92 -14.42 33.74
C ASN A 119 -18.42 -15.87 33.90
N GLU A 120 -18.77 -16.29 35.11
CA GLU A 120 -19.23 -17.66 35.42
C GLU A 120 -18.30 -18.74 34.83
N GLY A 121 -16.98 -18.54 34.90
CA GLY A 121 -15.98 -19.48 34.37
C GLY A 121 -15.86 -19.54 32.84
N PHE A 122 -16.47 -18.61 32.10
CA PHE A 122 -16.42 -18.58 30.63
C PHE A 122 -15.04 -18.18 30.08
N LEU A 123 -14.40 -17.18 30.69
CA LEU A 123 -13.11 -16.67 30.27
C LEU A 123 -11.96 -17.52 30.79
N LYS A 124 -10.98 -17.76 29.92
CA LYS A 124 -9.68 -18.30 30.28
C LYS A 124 -8.77 -17.23 30.89
N GLY A 125 -8.88 -15.99 30.42
CA GLY A 125 -8.00 -14.92 30.84
C GLY A 125 -8.40 -13.53 30.36
N LEU A 126 -7.58 -12.55 30.74
CA LEU A 126 -7.65 -11.17 30.27
C LEU A 126 -6.33 -10.77 29.62
N VAL A 127 -6.44 -10.01 28.54
CA VAL A 127 -5.31 -9.31 27.91
C VAL A 127 -5.43 -7.84 28.28
N PHE A 128 -4.33 -7.18 28.61
CA PHE A 128 -4.31 -5.75 28.90
C PHE A 128 -3.60 -5.01 27.76
N GLY A 129 -4.37 -4.21 27.01
CA GLY A 129 -3.90 -3.42 25.87
C GLY A 129 -3.38 -2.06 26.34
N ARG A 130 -2.14 -2.01 26.81
CA ARG A 130 -1.62 -0.87 27.57
C ARG A 130 -1.54 0.44 26.77
N SER A 131 -1.24 0.37 25.48
CA SER A 131 -1.25 1.54 24.59
C SER A 131 -2.63 2.17 24.44
N ASP A 132 -3.67 1.34 24.36
CA ASP A 132 -5.04 1.81 24.26
C ASP A 132 -5.51 2.35 25.61
N ILE A 133 -5.09 1.73 26.72
CA ILE A 133 -5.37 2.22 28.08
C ILE A 133 -4.81 3.65 28.23
N VAL A 134 -3.55 3.85 27.87
CA VAL A 134 -2.91 5.18 27.83
C VAL A 134 -3.68 6.14 26.92
N GLY A 135 -4.08 5.69 25.73
CA GLY A 135 -4.91 6.48 24.82
C GLY A 135 -6.23 6.93 25.46
N SER A 136 -6.89 6.07 26.24
CA SER A 136 -8.14 6.39 26.94
C SER A 136 -7.97 7.39 28.10
N LEU A 137 -6.75 7.56 28.59
CA LEU A 137 -6.36 8.56 29.57
C LEU A 137 -5.95 9.90 28.93
N SER A 138 -5.92 9.97 27.59
CA SER A 138 -5.40 11.10 26.82
C SER A 138 -3.90 11.39 27.11
N LEU A 139 -3.16 10.35 27.48
CA LEU A 139 -1.72 10.43 27.73
C LEU A 139 -0.92 10.14 26.44
N PRO A 140 0.32 10.65 26.33
CA PRO A 140 1.23 10.30 25.23
C PRO A 140 1.52 8.80 25.14
N LYS A 141 1.68 8.25 23.92
CA LYS A 141 1.91 6.81 23.70
C LYS A 141 3.20 6.26 24.32
N ASP A 142 4.17 7.11 24.60
CA ASP A 142 5.43 6.79 25.27
C ASP A 142 5.31 6.70 26.79
N SER A 143 4.19 7.18 27.38
CA SER A 143 3.88 7.06 28.81
C SER A 143 3.41 5.66 29.25
N VAL A 144 3.45 4.65 28.36
CA VAL A 144 2.97 3.30 28.68
C VAL A 144 3.66 2.68 29.89
N ASP A 145 4.94 2.99 30.10
CA ASP A 145 5.79 2.45 31.18
C ASP A 145 5.77 3.33 32.45
N ASP A 146 4.97 4.40 32.50
CA ASP A 146 4.93 5.33 33.63
C ASP A 146 4.24 4.72 34.86
N ASP A 147 4.62 5.20 36.06
CA ASP A 147 4.06 4.76 37.33
C ASP A 147 2.54 4.98 37.41
N GLU A 148 2.00 6.03 36.77
CA GLU A 148 0.56 6.26 36.70
C GLU A 148 -0.17 5.08 36.01
N VAL A 149 0.37 4.58 34.90
CA VAL A 149 -0.18 3.43 34.18
C VAL A 149 -0.03 2.16 35.01
N PHE A 150 1.13 1.97 35.64
CA PHE A 150 1.37 0.83 36.54
C PHE A 150 0.32 0.78 37.65
N ASN A 151 0.12 1.91 38.35
CA ASN A 151 -0.82 2.03 39.47
C ASN A 151 -2.28 1.85 39.05
N LEU A 152 -2.61 2.18 37.79
CA LEU A 152 -3.95 1.95 37.23
C LEU A 152 -4.19 0.48 36.92
N ILE A 153 -3.24 -0.22 36.30
CA ILE A 153 -3.44 -1.61 35.85
C ILE A 153 -3.22 -2.64 36.95
N GLN A 154 -2.38 -2.36 37.94
CA GLN A 154 -2.01 -3.32 38.98
C GLN A 154 -3.22 -3.85 39.77
N PRO A 155 -4.19 -3.02 40.22
CA PRO A 155 -5.38 -3.51 40.89
C PRO A 155 -6.26 -4.39 39.98
N ALA A 156 -6.37 -4.04 38.70
CA ALA A 156 -7.16 -4.81 37.73
C ALA A 156 -6.54 -6.18 37.43
N LEU A 157 -5.21 -6.26 37.31
CA LEU A 157 -4.48 -7.53 37.18
C LEU A 157 -4.67 -8.39 38.44
N LYS A 158 -4.61 -7.79 39.63
CA LYS A 158 -4.85 -8.51 40.89
C LYS A 158 -6.26 -9.10 40.93
N LEU A 159 -7.27 -8.32 40.57
CA LEU A 159 -8.66 -8.77 40.49
C LEU A 159 -8.82 -9.94 39.50
N ALA A 160 -8.13 -9.89 38.36
CA ALA A 160 -8.12 -10.99 37.40
C ALA A 160 -7.53 -12.27 38.02
N LYS A 161 -6.40 -12.16 38.74
CA LYS A 161 -5.77 -13.28 39.45
C LYS A 161 -6.66 -13.88 40.54
N GLU A 162 -7.35 -13.05 41.31
CA GLU A 162 -8.32 -13.50 42.33
C GLU A 162 -9.49 -14.29 41.73
N ASN A 163 -9.81 -14.05 40.45
CA ASN A 163 -10.79 -14.80 39.67
C ASN A 163 -10.17 -16.00 38.90
N ASN A 164 -8.94 -16.40 39.21
CA ASN A 164 -8.20 -17.50 38.57
C ASN A 164 -8.02 -17.33 37.05
N LEU A 165 -7.96 -16.09 36.56
CA LEU A 165 -7.77 -15.78 35.15
C LEU A 165 -6.29 -15.68 34.80
N THR A 166 -5.92 -16.20 33.62
CA THR A 166 -4.60 -15.93 33.03
C THR A 166 -4.50 -14.45 32.66
N THR A 167 -3.38 -13.80 32.98
CA THR A 167 -3.14 -12.40 32.66
C THR A 167 -2.06 -12.24 31.60
N ALA A 168 -2.39 -11.53 30.53
CA ALA A 168 -1.46 -11.16 29.47
C ALA A 168 -1.38 -9.63 29.35
N LEU A 169 -0.24 -9.11 28.93
CA LEU A 169 -0.04 -7.68 28.71
C LEU A 169 0.59 -7.44 27.33
N GLY A 170 0.02 -6.50 26.59
CA GLY A 170 0.52 -6.06 25.30
C GLY A 170 0.42 -4.54 25.14
N GLY A 171 0.63 -4.07 23.92
CA GLY A 171 0.57 -2.65 23.57
C GLY A 171 1.91 -1.94 23.76
N ASN A 172 2.52 -1.59 22.62
CA ASN A 172 3.77 -0.83 22.50
C ASN A 172 4.88 -1.34 23.44
N LEU A 173 5.07 -2.66 23.47
CA LEU A 173 6.18 -3.28 24.18
C LEU A 173 7.49 -2.94 23.46
N THR A 174 8.42 -2.35 24.20
CA THR A 174 9.76 -2.01 23.71
C THR A 174 10.79 -2.48 24.73
N SER A 175 12.08 -2.39 24.40
CA SER A 175 13.14 -2.73 25.35
C SER A 175 13.10 -1.93 26.67
N LYS A 176 12.50 -0.73 26.66
CA LYS A 176 12.32 0.09 27.86
C LYS A 176 11.29 -0.48 28.84
N SER A 177 10.41 -1.36 28.36
CA SER A 177 9.31 -1.90 29.16
C SER A 177 9.74 -3.04 30.09
N GLU A 178 10.99 -3.53 29.99
CA GLU A 178 11.49 -4.68 30.77
C GLU A 178 11.24 -4.53 32.28
N SER A 179 11.60 -3.38 32.86
CA SER A 179 11.43 -3.12 34.29
C SER A 179 9.96 -3.16 34.72
N PHE A 180 9.07 -2.58 33.90
CA PHE A 180 7.63 -2.57 34.11
C PHE A 180 7.06 -4.00 34.08
N ILE A 181 7.41 -4.78 33.06
CA ILE A 181 6.97 -6.16 32.86
C ILE A 181 7.45 -7.06 33.99
N MET A 182 8.76 -7.03 34.30
CA MET A 182 9.34 -7.90 35.30
C MET A 182 8.85 -7.57 36.71
N LYS A 183 8.53 -6.29 37.00
CA LYS A 183 7.89 -5.90 38.26
C LYS A 183 6.50 -6.54 38.42
N LEU A 184 5.67 -6.55 37.37
CA LEU A 184 4.35 -7.20 37.41
C LEU A 184 4.46 -8.74 37.53
N PHE A 185 5.38 -9.33 36.77
CA PHE A 185 5.64 -10.76 36.77
C PHE A 185 6.12 -11.25 38.14
N ASN A 186 7.14 -10.60 38.71
CA ASN A 186 7.70 -10.96 40.02
C ASN A 186 6.69 -10.81 41.16
N ASN A 187 5.69 -9.93 41.00
CA ASN A 187 4.56 -9.79 41.92
C ASN A 187 3.46 -10.85 41.71
N GLY A 188 3.65 -11.79 40.78
CA GLY A 188 2.68 -12.82 40.44
C GLY A 188 1.42 -12.30 39.75
N LEU A 189 1.47 -11.11 39.13
CA LEU A 189 0.31 -10.44 38.52
C LEU A 189 0.21 -10.66 37.02
N LEU A 190 1.30 -11.10 36.37
CA LEU A 190 1.39 -11.26 34.92
C LEU A 190 1.88 -12.66 34.58
N ASP A 191 1.26 -13.32 33.59
CA ASP A 191 1.69 -14.65 33.11
C ASP A 191 2.37 -14.57 31.74
N LYS A 192 1.82 -13.73 30.86
CA LYS A 192 2.19 -13.66 29.45
C LYS A 192 2.42 -12.22 29.01
N ILE A 193 3.25 -12.07 27.98
CA ILE A 193 3.34 -10.84 27.20
C ILE A 193 3.03 -11.14 25.74
N GLU A 194 2.51 -10.15 25.04
CA GLU A 194 2.26 -10.27 23.61
C GLU A 194 2.68 -9.02 22.83
N THR A 195 3.28 -9.25 21.67
CA THR A 195 3.46 -8.23 20.64
C THR A 195 2.24 -8.24 19.70
N ARG A 196 2.33 -7.60 18.54
CA ARG A 196 1.28 -7.71 17.52
C ARG A 196 1.08 -9.16 17.07
N LEU A 197 2.19 -9.89 16.85
CA LEU A 197 2.16 -11.26 16.33
C LEU A 197 2.50 -12.35 17.35
N ALA A 198 3.41 -12.11 18.30
CA ALA A 198 4.00 -13.19 19.11
C ALA A 198 3.50 -13.16 20.56
N ILE A 199 3.24 -14.33 21.14
CA ILE A 199 2.82 -14.50 22.54
C ILE A 199 3.90 -15.29 23.29
N CYS A 200 4.43 -14.70 24.36
CA CYS A 200 5.42 -15.30 25.24
C CYS A 200 4.84 -15.58 26.63
N THR A 201 5.13 -16.76 27.16
CA THR A 201 4.89 -17.06 28.59
C THR A 201 6.15 -16.74 29.38
N LEU A 202 6.03 -15.87 30.38
CA LEU A 202 7.19 -15.31 31.10
C LEU A 202 7.94 -16.36 31.93
N ASN A 203 7.25 -17.40 32.42
CA ASN A 203 7.90 -18.52 33.11
C ASN A 203 8.88 -19.30 32.23
N ASP A 204 8.69 -19.28 30.91
CA ASP A 204 9.51 -20.02 29.94
C ASP A 204 10.58 -19.14 29.28
N LEU A 205 10.68 -17.87 29.69
CA LEU A 205 11.65 -16.93 29.19
C LEU A 205 13.04 -17.28 29.77
N LYS A 206 13.94 -17.80 28.93
CA LYS A 206 15.30 -18.22 29.33
C LYS A 206 16.35 -17.17 29.01
N ASP A 207 16.21 -16.53 27.85
CA ASP A 207 16.99 -15.34 27.48
C ASP A 207 16.40 -14.09 28.14
N ASP A 208 17.03 -12.94 27.94
CA ASP A 208 16.45 -11.67 28.38
C ASP A 208 15.19 -11.29 27.59
N TYR A 209 14.41 -10.37 28.17
CA TYR A 209 13.17 -9.84 27.60
C TYR A 209 13.42 -9.16 26.24
N ASN A 210 14.54 -8.46 26.08
CA ASN A 210 14.87 -7.72 24.87
C ASN A 210 15.08 -8.66 23.67
N SER A 211 15.71 -9.81 23.89
CA SER A 211 15.87 -10.88 22.91
C SER A 211 14.50 -11.37 22.41
N PHE A 212 13.50 -11.52 23.29
CA PHE A 212 12.14 -11.86 22.83
C PHE A 212 11.55 -10.77 21.93
N ILE A 213 11.63 -9.49 22.34
CA ILE A 213 11.08 -8.36 21.58
C ILE A 213 11.71 -8.26 20.19
N ASP A 214 13.04 -8.29 20.10
CA ASP A 214 13.77 -8.20 18.83
C ASP A 214 13.39 -9.35 17.89
N ASN A 215 13.37 -10.59 18.41
CA ASN A 215 13.01 -11.75 17.60
C ASN A 215 11.53 -11.73 17.19
N ALA A 216 10.63 -11.20 18.03
CA ALA A 216 9.21 -11.06 17.71
C ALA A 216 8.97 -10.03 16.58
N ILE A 217 9.68 -8.91 16.59
CA ILE A 217 9.62 -7.90 15.51
C ILE A 217 10.13 -8.48 14.19
N GLU A 218 11.25 -9.21 14.20
CA GLU A 218 11.76 -9.85 12.98
C GLU A 218 10.78 -10.93 12.48
N LEU A 219 10.13 -11.66 13.38
CA LEU A 219 9.09 -12.62 12.99
C LEU A 219 7.88 -11.93 12.33
N GLU A 220 7.42 -10.80 12.87
CA GLU A 220 6.34 -9.99 12.29
C GLU A 220 6.69 -9.53 10.87
N LYS A 221 7.90 -8.99 10.69
CA LYS A 221 8.41 -8.58 9.38
C LYS A 221 8.41 -9.73 8.37
N LEU A 222 8.84 -10.93 8.76
CA LEU A 222 8.83 -12.10 7.88
C LEU A 222 7.40 -12.52 7.47
N VAL A 223 6.45 -12.44 8.39
CA VAL A 223 5.03 -12.73 8.09
C VAL A 223 4.44 -11.67 7.16
N LEU A 224 4.73 -10.39 7.39
CA LEU A 224 4.30 -9.29 6.52
C LEU A 224 4.88 -9.42 5.11
N GLN A 225 6.15 -9.78 4.97
CA GLN A 225 6.75 -10.03 3.65
C GLN A 225 6.00 -11.13 2.90
N LYS A 226 5.68 -12.25 3.58
CA LYS A 226 4.88 -13.32 2.97
C LYS A 226 3.49 -12.84 2.53
N ARG A 227 2.85 -11.97 3.31
CA ARG A 227 1.56 -11.34 2.96
C ARG A 227 1.70 -10.47 1.70
N ILE A 228 2.73 -9.63 1.63
CA ILE A 228 3.04 -8.78 0.47
C ILE A 228 3.23 -9.65 -0.79
N ASP A 229 4.11 -10.66 -0.73
CA ASP A 229 4.41 -11.53 -1.86
C ASP A 229 3.16 -12.22 -2.41
N ARG A 230 2.23 -12.63 -1.53
CA ARG A 230 0.96 -13.22 -1.93
C ARG A 230 0.08 -12.22 -2.67
N LEU A 231 -0.09 -11.02 -2.12
CA LEU A 231 -0.92 -9.97 -2.73
C LEU A 231 -0.35 -9.50 -4.07
N GLU A 232 0.97 -9.37 -4.19
CA GLU A 232 1.60 -9.01 -5.46
C GLU A 232 1.35 -10.05 -6.57
N ARG A 233 1.41 -11.35 -6.22
CA ARG A 233 1.05 -12.43 -7.15
C ARG A 233 -0.42 -12.37 -7.58
N GLU A 234 -1.33 -12.05 -6.68
CA GLU A 234 -2.77 -11.93 -6.99
C GLU A 234 -3.06 -10.71 -7.86
N VAL A 235 -2.40 -9.58 -7.59
CA VAL A 235 -2.63 -8.31 -8.28
C VAL A 235 -1.95 -8.27 -9.66
N SER A 236 -0.85 -9.00 -9.86
CA SER A 236 -0.06 -8.95 -11.11
C SER A 236 -0.86 -9.28 -12.38
N PRO A 237 -1.68 -10.36 -12.46
CA PRO A 237 -2.52 -10.64 -13.61
C PRO A 237 -3.53 -9.52 -13.91
N TRP A 238 -4.15 -8.96 -12.86
CA TRP A 238 -5.11 -7.87 -13.01
C TRP A 238 -4.45 -6.58 -13.49
N LYS A 239 -3.27 -6.23 -12.96
CA LYS A 239 -2.46 -5.10 -13.44
C LYS A 239 -2.11 -5.24 -14.91
N SER A 240 -1.68 -6.44 -15.35
CA SER A 240 -1.37 -6.72 -16.75
C SER A 240 -2.62 -6.54 -17.64
N ARG A 241 -3.75 -7.13 -17.23
CA ARG A 241 -5.00 -7.03 -17.99
C ARG A 241 -5.50 -5.59 -18.08
N TYR A 242 -5.49 -4.86 -16.97
CA TYR A 242 -5.89 -3.46 -16.90
C TYR A 242 -5.06 -2.61 -17.86
N ARG A 243 -3.72 -2.71 -17.80
CA ARG A 243 -2.83 -2.01 -18.74
C ARG A 243 -3.15 -2.35 -20.19
N GLY A 244 -3.41 -3.63 -20.48
CA GLY A 244 -3.80 -4.06 -21.82
C GLY A 244 -5.13 -3.46 -22.31
N ILE A 245 -6.09 -3.18 -21.42
CA ILE A 245 -7.35 -2.48 -21.77
C ILE A 245 -7.07 -0.99 -21.95
N ASP A 246 -6.42 -0.40 -20.96
CA ASP A 246 -6.16 1.04 -20.88
C ASP A 246 -5.35 1.51 -22.09
N CYS A 247 -4.30 0.78 -22.48
CA CYS A 247 -3.54 1.06 -23.69
C CYS A 247 -4.41 0.99 -24.96
N ARG A 248 -5.41 0.11 -25.06
CA ARG A 248 -6.28 0.03 -26.25
C ARG A 248 -7.24 1.21 -26.31
N THR A 249 -7.87 1.54 -25.19
CA THR A 249 -8.84 2.64 -25.12
C THR A 249 -8.17 4.00 -25.28
N SER A 250 -7.02 4.20 -24.64
CA SER A 250 -6.26 5.45 -24.73
C SER A 250 -5.56 5.60 -26.08
N PHE A 251 -4.95 4.54 -26.62
CA PHE A 251 -4.29 4.60 -27.93
C PHE A 251 -5.29 4.79 -29.08
N ALA A 252 -6.40 4.06 -29.11
CA ALA A 252 -7.40 4.21 -30.17
C ALA A 252 -8.01 5.62 -30.16
N ALA A 253 -8.38 6.13 -28.98
CA ALA A 253 -8.92 7.48 -28.86
C ALA A 253 -7.89 8.57 -29.21
N ALA A 254 -6.62 8.39 -28.84
CA ALA A 254 -5.55 9.32 -29.19
C ALA A 254 -5.22 9.27 -30.69
N ALA A 255 -5.16 8.08 -31.29
CA ALA A 255 -4.88 7.87 -32.70
C ALA A 255 -6.00 8.44 -33.59
N GLU A 256 -7.27 8.12 -33.31
CA GLU A 256 -8.41 8.67 -34.08
C GLU A 256 -8.49 10.20 -33.99
N LYS A 257 -8.19 10.77 -32.82
CA LYS A 257 -8.21 12.23 -32.63
C LYS A 257 -7.07 12.93 -33.37
N SER A 258 -5.86 12.37 -33.37
CA SER A 258 -4.73 12.98 -34.08
C SER A 258 -4.83 12.78 -35.58
N GLU A 259 -5.29 11.62 -36.06
CA GLU A 259 -5.43 11.33 -37.49
C GLU A 259 -6.43 12.26 -38.19
N LYS A 260 -7.48 12.73 -37.52
CA LYS A 260 -8.49 13.62 -38.13
C LYS A 260 -8.11 15.11 -38.11
N ASN A 261 -7.22 15.52 -37.21
CA ASN A 261 -7.02 16.94 -36.89
C ASN A 261 -5.58 17.45 -37.07
N ALA A 262 -4.62 16.60 -37.45
CA ALA A 262 -3.22 17.01 -37.59
C ALA A 262 -2.71 16.89 -39.03
N VAL A 263 -1.84 17.81 -39.45
CA VAL A 263 -1.05 17.72 -40.68
C VAL A 263 0.42 17.64 -40.29
N ALA A 264 1.12 16.64 -40.84
CA ALA A 264 2.54 16.44 -40.65
C ALA A 264 3.31 17.15 -41.76
N ILE A 265 4.30 17.96 -41.40
CA ILE A 265 5.08 18.74 -42.37
C ILE A 265 6.56 18.41 -42.14
N ASP A 266 7.24 17.91 -43.17
CA ASP A 266 8.68 17.72 -43.09
C ASP A 266 9.37 19.07 -42.87
N PHE A 267 10.50 19.07 -42.16
CA PHE A 267 11.19 20.32 -41.88
C PHE A 267 12.08 20.75 -43.05
N ASP A 268 12.89 19.84 -43.58
CA ASP A 268 14.00 20.16 -44.45
C ASP A 268 13.52 20.28 -45.90
N ASN A 269 13.82 21.41 -46.54
CA ASN A 269 13.36 21.80 -47.88
C ASN A 269 11.84 22.02 -48.03
N VAL A 270 11.08 21.97 -46.93
CA VAL A 270 9.64 22.31 -46.90
C VAL A 270 9.40 23.57 -46.06
N ILE A 271 9.86 23.58 -44.81
CA ILE A 271 9.80 24.75 -43.93
C ILE A 271 11.13 25.51 -43.97
N HIS A 272 12.24 24.77 -43.88
CA HIS A 272 13.61 25.28 -43.81
C HIS A 272 14.34 25.03 -45.14
N ALA A 273 14.95 26.05 -45.74
CA ALA A 273 15.78 25.84 -46.92
C ALA A 273 17.12 25.18 -46.55
N MET A 274 17.32 23.91 -46.92
CA MET A 274 18.53 23.13 -46.60
C MET A 274 19.43 22.99 -47.84
N ASP A 275 19.85 24.10 -48.41
CA ASP A 275 20.63 24.17 -49.65
C ASP A 275 22.07 23.64 -49.54
N LYS A 276 22.64 23.59 -48.31
CA LYS A 276 24.01 23.08 -48.06
C LYS A 276 24.04 21.69 -47.41
N GLY A 277 22.92 20.97 -47.39
CA GLY A 277 22.84 19.67 -46.73
C GLY A 277 23.18 19.75 -45.23
N PHE A 278 23.86 18.73 -44.70
CA PHE A 278 24.18 18.64 -43.25
C PHE A 278 25.13 19.74 -42.76
N HIS A 279 26.05 20.22 -43.60
CA HIS A 279 27.04 21.27 -43.28
C HIS A 279 27.72 21.08 -41.90
N ASP A 280 27.56 22.03 -40.97
CA ASP A 280 28.09 22.03 -39.61
C ASP A 280 27.09 21.52 -38.56
N GLY A 281 25.95 20.96 -39.02
CA GLY A 281 24.88 20.48 -38.17
C GLY A 281 23.95 21.57 -37.60
N THR A 282 24.20 22.86 -37.86
CA THR A 282 23.30 23.94 -37.44
C THR A 282 22.08 24.06 -38.37
N ILE A 283 21.10 24.89 -37.99
CA ILE A 283 19.95 25.25 -38.83
C ILE A 283 20.22 26.66 -39.39
N TYR A 284 20.83 26.74 -40.56
CA TYR A 284 21.40 27.98 -41.12
C TYR A 284 20.50 28.70 -42.14
N GLY A 285 19.79 27.94 -42.99
CA GLY A 285 18.96 28.49 -44.07
C GLY A 285 17.74 29.29 -43.61
N ASN A 286 17.18 30.07 -44.54
CA ASN A 286 15.97 30.87 -44.33
C ASN A 286 14.70 30.01 -44.48
N PRO A 287 13.54 30.48 -43.98
CA PRO A 287 12.27 29.87 -44.32
C PRO A 287 12.07 29.79 -45.83
N VAL A 288 11.51 28.68 -46.31
CA VAL A 288 11.12 28.54 -47.72
C VAL A 288 10.14 29.66 -48.08
N PRO A 289 10.20 30.26 -49.29
CA PRO A 289 9.30 31.35 -49.69
C PRO A 289 7.82 31.02 -49.44
N ASN A 290 7.08 31.98 -48.91
CA ASN A 290 5.66 31.86 -48.55
C ASN A 290 5.29 30.84 -47.46
N CYS A 291 6.28 30.26 -46.77
CA CYS A 291 6.07 29.30 -45.68
C CYS A 291 5.18 29.85 -44.56
N ALA A 292 5.45 31.06 -44.05
CA ALA A 292 4.69 31.62 -42.93
C ALA A 292 3.19 31.74 -43.24
N ARG A 293 2.85 32.21 -44.45
CA ARG A 293 1.47 32.32 -44.93
C ARG A 293 0.80 30.97 -45.04
N ALA A 294 1.51 29.97 -45.57
CA ALA A 294 0.95 28.63 -45.72
C ALA A 294 0.71 27.93 -44.39
N LEU A 295 1.65 28.02 -43.44
CA LEU A 295 1.48 27.51 -42.08
C LEU A 295 0.31 28.21 -41.39
N GLU A 296 0.15 29.53 -41.54
CA GLU A 296 -1.01 30.24 -41.00
C GLU A 296 -2.33 29.69 -41.56
N ILE A 297 -2.43 29.48 -42.87
CA ILE A 297 -3.63 28.93 -43.51
C ILE A 297 -3.95 27.53 -42.98
N ILE A 298 -2.95 26.64 -42.92
CA ILE A 298 -3.13 25.25 -42.45
C ILE A 298 -3.52 25.25 -40.96
N SER A 299 -2.87 26.07 -40.14
CA SER A 299 -3.09 26.14 -38.69
C SER A 299 -4.51 26.56 -38.28
N LYS A 300 -5.25 27.23 -39.18
CA LYS A 300 -6.67 27.58 -38.94
C LYS A 300 -7.60 26.38 -38.92
N LYS A 301 -7.22 25.26 -39.55
CA LYS A 301 -8.04 24.06 -39.69
C LYS A 301 -7.43 22.82 -39.02
N TYR A 302 -6.10 22.74 -38.93
CA TYR A 302 -5.38 21.59 -38.39
C TYR A 302 -4.28 21.98 -37.42
N ASP A 303 -3.99 21.07 -36.49
CA ASP A 303 -2.76 21.09 -35.71
C ASP A 303 -1.57 20.76 -36.61
N ILE A 304 -0.56 21.62 -36.65
CA ILE A 304 0.65 21.37 -37.43
C ILE A 304 1.68 20.64 -36.55
N ILE A 305 2.14 19.48 -37.03
CA ILE A 305 3.23 18.73 -36.42
C ILE A 305 4.40 18.76 -37.39
N VAL A 306 5.51 19.37 -36.97
CA VAL A 306 6.75 19.33 -37.77
C VAL A 306 7.49 18.05 -37.43
N TYR A 307 7.90 17.29 -38.44
CA TYR A 307 8.76 16.13 -38.22
C TYR A 307 10.06 16.25 -38.99
N SER A 308 11.13 15.69 -38.43
CA SER A 308 12.44 15.72 -39.09
C SER A 308 13.37 14.65 -38.52
N CYS A 309 14.17 14.06 -39.39
CA CYS A 309 15.28 13.19 -38.97
C CYS A 309 16.31 13.94 -38.11
N LYS A 310 16.40 15.27 -38.19
CA LYS A 310 17.28 16.09 -37.35
C LYS A 310 16.92 16.03 -35.87
N LEU A 311 15.70 15.60 -35.52
CA LEU A 311 15.21 15.44 -34.15
C LEU A 311 15.58 14.09 -33.53
N ASN A 312 16.29 13.21 -34.25
CA ASN A 312 16.69 11.90 -33.75
C ASN A 312 17.47 12.03 -32.43
N PRO A 313 17.03 11.40 -31.33
CA PRO A 313 17.75 11.43 -30.05
C PRO A 313 19.18 10.86 -30.13
N LYS A 314 19.48 10.05 -31.14
CA LYS A 314 20.83 9.51 -31.39
C LYS A 314 21.74 10.46 -32.18
N ARG A 315 21.23 11.62 -32.61
CA ARG A 315 22.03 12.63 -33.32
C ARG A 315 23.03 13.28 -32.35
N PRO A 316 24.29 13.51 -32.76
CA PRO A 316 25.26 14.25 -31.94
C PRO A 316 24.76 15.66 -31.58
N LEU A 317 25.15 16.15 -30.41
CA LEU A 317 24.89 17.54 -30.00
C LEU A 317 25.70 18.49 -30.88
N ILE A 318 25.09 19.59 -31.30
CA ILE A 318 25.77 20.67 -32.04
C ILE A 318 25.78 21.89 -31.12
N HIS A 319 26.97 22.37 -30.76
CA HIS A 319 27.15 23.45 -29.78
C HIS A 319 26.37 23.21 -28.46
N ASN A 320 26.43 21.98 -27.95
CA ASN A 320 25.69 21.50 -26.76
C ASN A 320 24.17 21.53 -26.87
N LYS A 321 23.62 21.66 -28.08
CA LYS A 321 22.17 21.63 -28.33
C LYS A 321 21.76 20.37 -29.06
N THR A 322 20.62 19.84 -28.65
CA THR A 322 19.90 18.77 -29.33
C THR A 322 19.28 19.29 -30.63
N GLY A 323 18.94 18.38 -31.54
CA GLY A 323 18.20 18.75 -32.75
C GLY A 323 16.87 19.46 -32.46
N LYS A 324 16.22 19.09 -31.34
CA LYS A 324 14.96 19.70 -30.91
C LYS A 324 15.14 21.15 -30.51
N GLU A 325 16.18 21.45 -29.74
CA GLU A 325 16.50 22.83 -29.34
C GLU A 325 16.88 23.67 -30.55
N LEU A 326 17.72 23.13 -31.45
CA LEU A 326 18.14 23.84 -32.67
C LEU A 326 16.96 24.22 -33.58
N ILE A 327 16.02 23.29 -33.81
CA ILE A 327 14.82 23.56 -34.63
C ILE A 327 13.88 24.53 -33.89
N THR A 328 13.66 24.34 -32.60
CA THR A 328 12.77 25.22 -31.81
C THR A 328 13.27 26.67 -31.82
N GLU A 329 14.56 26.88 -31.55
CA GLU A 329 15.16 28.22 -31.57
C GLU A 329 15.06 28.87 -32.95
N TRP A 330 15.29 28.10 -34.02
CA TRP A 330 15.17 28.60 -35.38
C TRP A 330 13.72 28.96 -35.73
N LEU A 331 12.74 28.14 -35.34
CA LEU A 331 11.31 28.42 -35.55
C LEU A 331 10.85 29.67 -34.77
N LEU A 332 11.35 29.86 -33.55
CA LEU A 332 11.07 31.05 -32.76
C LEU A 332 11.69 32.31 -33.38
N LYS A 333 12.96 32.23 -33.81
CA LYS A 333 13.66 33.33 -34.47
C LYS A 333 12.95 33.81 -35.74
N ASN A 334 12.28 32.91 -36.45
CA ASN A 334 11.54 33.20 -37.68
C ASN A 334 10.03 33.41 -37.45
N ASP A 335 9.57 33.47 -36.20
CA ASP A 335 8.16 33.69 -35.83
C ASP A 335 7.18 32.66 -36.44
N LEU A 336 7.65 31.41 -36.60
CA LEU A 336 6.88 30.28 -37.15
C LEU A 336 6.33 29.35 -36.07
N MET A 337 6.97 29.31 -34.89
CA MET A 337 6.60 28.38 -33.81
C MET A 337 5.14 28.54 -33.37
N LYS A 338 4.56 29.75 -33.47
CA LYS A 338 3.18 30.05 -33.10
C LYS A 338 2.12 29.26 -33.91
N PHE A 339 2.48 28.75 -35.08
CA PHE A 339 1.59 27.95 -35.93
C PHE A 339 1.77 26.44 -35.70
N ILE A 340 2.78 26.04 -34.92
CA ILE A 340 3.23 24.67 -34.80
C ILE A 340 2.88 24.15 -33.40
N ARG A 341 2.14 23.05 -33.35
CA ARG A 341 1.75 22.41 -32.09
C ARG A 341 2.90 21.66 -31.46
N SER A 342 3.61 20.84 -32.23
CA SER A 342 4.71 20.02 -31.75
C SER A 342 5.75 19.77 -32.85
N ILE A 343 6.96 19.41 -32.41
CA ILE A 343 8.03 18.93 -33.28
C ILE A 343 8.48 17.53 -32.84
N GLU A 344 8.52 16.58 -33.76
CA GLU A 344 8.64 15.15 -33.46
C GLU A 344 9.65 14.42 -34.36
N PHE A 345 10.39 13.45 -33.81
CA PHE A 345 11.33 12.64 -34.59
C PHE A 345 10.64 11.48 -35.33
N GLY A 346 9.73 10.77 -34.65
CA GLY A 346 9.01 9.65 -35.24
C GLY A 346 7.92 10.11 -36.20
N LYS A 347 7.39 9.20 -37.01
CA LYS A 347 6.25 9.46 -37.90
C LYS A 347 5.02 9.83 -37.06
N PRO A 348 4.55 11.09 -37.08
CA PRO A 348 3.39 11.50 -36.28
C PRO A 348 2.10 11.04 -36.94
N ASN A 349 1.05 10.74 -36.17
CA ASN A 349 -0.27 10.46 -36.76
C ASN A 349 -0.89 11.76 -37.30
N ALA A 350 -1.18 11.80 -38.59
CA ALA A 350 -1.69 12.97 -39.30
C ALA A 350 -2.54 12.55 -40.50
N ILE A 351 -3.51 13.40 -40.88
CA ILE A 351 -4.40 13.20 -42.03
C ILE A 351 -3.64 13.27 -43.35
N ALA A 352 -2.55 14.04 -43.36
CA ALA A 352 -1.73 14.32 -44.53
C ALA A 352 -0.28 14.59 -44.13
N TYR A 353 0.63 14.24 -45.03
CA TYR A 353 2.06 14.49 -44.91
C TYR A 353 2.51 15.35 -46.07
N ILE A 354 3.08 16.50 -45.77
CA ILE A 354 3.72 17.40 -46.74
C ILE A 354 5.22 17.10 -46.69
N ASP A 355 5.74 16.51 -47.76
CA ASP A 355 7.11 16.00 -47.87
C ASP A 355 7.50 15.93 -49.36
N ASP A 356 8.75 15.62 -49.67
CA ASP A 356 9.23 15.37 -51.03
C ASP A 356 8.66 14.09 -51.67
N LYS A 357 8.11 13.19 -50.86
CA LYS A 357 7.61 11.85 -51.25
C LYS A 357 6.11 11.63 -51.09
N SER A 358 5.41 12.41 -50.27
CA SER A 358 3.97 12.28 -50.02
C SER A 358 3.17 13.30 -50.82
N ILE A 359 2.40 14.21 -50.19
CA ILE A 359 1.92 15.42 -50.88
C ILE A 359 3.17 16.20 -51.27
N ARG A 360 3.61 15.96 -52.51
CA ARG A 360 4.93 16.33 -52.98
C ARG A 360 5.10 17.83 -52.91
N PHE A 361 5.98 18.27 -52.02
CA PHE A 361 6.32 19.65 -51.89
C PHE A 361 7.22 20.10 -53.05
N SER A 362 6.88 21.23 -53.67
CA SER A 362 7.74 21.91 -54.64
C SER A 362 7.77 23.41 -54.38
N THR A 363 6.60 24.02 -54.16
CA THR A 363 6.43 25.37 -53.61
C THR A 363 5.18 25.39 -52.74
N TRP A 364 5.07 26.38 -51.85
CA TRP A 364 3.91 26.49 -50.96
C TRP A 364 2.61 26.80 -51.71
N GLU A 365 2.65 27.52 -52.84
CA GLU A 365 1.47 27.81 -53.67
C GLU A 365 0.87 26.53 -54.23
N LYS A 366 1.70 25.72 -54.90
CA LYS A 366 1.28 24.44 -55.48
C LYS A 366 0.86 23.46 -54.39
N CYS A 367 1.54 23.47 -53.24
CA CYS A 367 1.15 22.62 -52.12
C CYS A 367 -0.24 22.99 -51.59
N LEU A 368 -0.56 24.28 -51.46
CA LEU A 368 -1.88 24.74 -51.03
C LEU A 368 -2.97 24.43 -52.07
N GLU A 369 -2.66 24.49 -53.36
CA GLU A 369 -3.55 24.04 -54.44
C GLU A 369 -3.83 22.53 -54.33
N ASN A 370 -2.78 21.70 -54.24
CA ASN A 370 -2.92 20.26 -54.06
C ASN A 370 -3.76 19.91 -52.82
N LEU A 371 -3.59 20.64 -51.71
CA LEU A 371 -4.38 20.43 -50.50
C LEU A 371 -5.87 20.77 -50.71
N LYS A 372 -6.19 21.80 -51.51
CA LYS A 372 -7.58 22.13 -51.88
C LYS A 372 -8.19 21.08 -52.79
N ASP A 373 -7.44 20.60 -53.78
CA ASP A 373 -7.87 19.53 -54.70
C ASP A 373 -8.16 18.21 -53.95
N LEU A 374 -7.46 17.98 -52.84
CA LEU A 374 -7.69 16.87 -51.92
C LEU A 374 -8.77 17.15 -50.86
N GLU A 375 -9.48 18.28 -50.95
CA GLU A 375 -10.50 18.74 -50.01
C GLU A 375 -10.00 18.94 -48.55
N LEU A 376 -8.70 19.08 -48.38
CA LEU A 376 -8.06 19.30 -47.09
C LEU A 376 -8.03 20.79 -46.72
N LEU A 377 -8.13 21.75 -47.65
CA LEU A 377 -8.17 23.19 -47.35
C LEU A 377 -9.41 23.92 -47.86
#